data_AF-A0A2I0W582-F1
#
_entry.id   AF-A0A2I0W582-F1
#
_cell.length_a   1.000
_cell.length_b   1.000
_cell.length_c   1.000
_cell.angle_alpha   90.00
_cell.angle_beta   90.00
_cell.angle_gamma   90.00
#
_symmetry.space_group_name_H-M   'P 1'
#
loop_
_entity.id
_entity.type
_entity.pdbx_description
1 polymer ?
#
loop_
_entity_poly.entity_id
_entity_poly.type
_entity_poly.pdbx_seq_one_letter_code
_entity_poly.pdbx_strand_id
1 'polypeptide(L)'
;MLNILSRIVSDHAPLLLSINANRPTVPYAFLFQNMWLSHKDFSNVISHNWSALIAPNNDIYGMHRLWTKLSRLKQVLRWWNKNVFKNIFSNIKDVEKEVIELEKVYMENPDVENNSSLNEAKTKLGALHDKRKPIGNKKLLLS
;
A
#
# COMPACT_ATOMS: atom_id res chain seq x y z
N MET A 1 -6.50 4.05 23.87
CA MET A 1 -6.03 5.44 23.68
C MET A 1 -6.89 6.10 22.61
N LEU A 2 -7.27 7.35 22.84
CA LEU A 2 -7.95 8.19 21.85
C LEU A 2 -6.87 8.96 21.08
N ASN A 3 -6.82 8.77 19.76
CA ASN A 3 -5.96 9.56 18.87
C ASN A 3 -6.84 10.30 17.86
N ILE A 4 -6.49 11.55 17.58
CA ILE A 4 -7.14 12.35 16.54
C ILE A 4 -6.39 12.07 15.24
N LEU A 5 -7.10 11.64 14.19
CA LEU A 5 -6.50 11.46 12.86
C LEU A 5 -6.44 12.80 12.14
N SER A 6 -5.35 12.99 11.38
CA SER A 6 -5.15 14.14 10.51
C SER A 6 -6.30 14.27 9.52
N ARG A 7 -6.73 15.51 9.27
CA ARG A 7 -7.93 15.81 8.47
C ARG A 7 -7.59 15.62 6.99
N ILE A 8 -7.83 14.43 6.44
CA ILE A 8 -7.43 14.08 5.06
C ILE A 8 -8.55 14.25 4.00
N VAL A 9 -9.83 13.98 4.30
CA VAL A 9 -10.89 14.00 3.23
C VAL A 9 -12.33 14.33 3.72
N SER A 10 -12.53 14.75 4.97
CA SER A 10 -13.87 15.10 5.50
C SER A 10 -13.76 16.24 6.49
N ASP A 11 -14.73 17.17 6.48
CA ASP A 11 -14.85 18.25 7.46
C ASP A 11 -15.12 17.74 8.89
N HIS A 12 -15.50 16.47 9.02
CA HIS A 12 -15.55 15.77 10.30
C HIS A 12 -14.26 14.98 10.51
N ALA A 13 -13.44 15.42 11.48
CA ALA A 13 -12.27 14.67 11.93
C ALA A 13 -12.74 13.37 12.63
N PRO A 14 -12.51 12.18 12.06
CA PRO A 14 -12.93 10.94 12.68
C PRO A 14 -12.08 10.67 13.93
N LEU A 15 -12.73 10.46 15.07
CA LEU A 15 -12.08 9.97 16.28
C LEU A 15 -11.56 8.55 16.04
N LEU A 16 -10.24 8.34 16.13
CA LEU A 16 -9.65 7.01 16.10
C LEU A 16 -9.79 6.37 17.47
N LEU A 17 -10.86 5.59 17.63
CA LEU A 17 -11.11 4.79 18.81
C LEU A 17 -10.28 3.49 18.72
N SER A 18 -9.13 3.45 19.41
CA SER A 18 -8.35 2.22 19.54
C SER A 18 -8.98 1.31 20.60
N ILE A 19 -9.99 0.55 20.21
CA ILE A 19 -10.48 -0.58 21.00
C ILE A 19 -9.43 -1.68 20.89
N ASN A 20 -8.85 -2.08 22.03
CA ASN A 20 -7.94 -3.22 22.12
C ASN A 20 -8.74 -4.53 21.95
N ALA A 21 -9.32 -4.72 20.77
CA ALA A 21 -9.78 -6.02 20.36
C ALA A 21 -8.52 -6.81 20.05
N ASN A 22 -8.25 -7.86 20.84
CA ASN A 22 -7.35 -8.95 20.46
C ASN A 22 -7.89 -9.56 19.15
N ARG A 23 -7.68 -8.87 18.04
CA ARG A 23 -7.97 -9.40 16.72
C ARG A 23 -6.90 -10.45 16.50
N PRO A 24 -7.26 -11.71 16.24
CA PRO A 24 -6.28 -12.70 15.86
C PRO A 24 -5.48 -12.10 14.69
N THR A 25 -4.15 -12.17 14.77
CA THR A 25 -3.25 -11.76 13.70
C THR A 25 -3.43 -12.74 12.54
N VAL A 26 -4.50 -12.56 11.77
CA VAL A 26 -4.71 -13.31 10.55
C VAL A 26 -3.51 -12.98 9.66
N PRO A 27 -2.72 -13.99 9.22
CA PRO A 27 -1.59 -13.73 8.34
C PRO A 27 -2.11 -12.99 7.12
N TYR A 28 -1.55 -11.81 6.86
CA TYR A 28 -2.01 -10.94 5.80
C TYR A 28 -2.03 -11.74 4.48
N ALA A 29 -3.22 -11.90 3.90
CA ALA A 29 -3.36 -12.57 2.63
C ALA A 29 -2.48 -11.85 1.60
N PHE A 30 -1.91 -12.60 0.66
CA PHE A 30 -1.17 -11.97 -0.42
C PHE A 30 -2.14 -11.14 -1.26
N LEU A 31 -2.02 -9.81 -1.16
CA LEU A 31 -2.83 -8.89 -1.95
C LEU A 31 -2.02 -8.43 -3.16
N PHE A 32 -2.66 -8.52 -4.32
CA PHE A 32 -2.14 -7.93 -5.54
C PHE A 32 -2.15 -6.40 -5.43
N GLN A 33 -1.10 -5.73 -5.90
CA GLN A 33 -0.96 -4.29 -5.78
C GLN A 33 -0.87 -3.62 -7.16
N ASN A 34 -1.64 -2.54 -7.36
CA ASN A 34 -1.74 -1.87 -8.65
C ASN A 34 -0.44 -1.29 -9.15
N MET A 35 0.39 -0.80 -8.23
CA MET A 35 1.71 -0.24 -8.57
C MET A 35 2.59 -1.23 -9.34
N TRP A 36 2.36 -2.55 -9.19
CA TRP A 36 3.06 -3.55 -9.99
C TRP A 36 2.73 -3.39 -11.47
N LEU A 37 1.45 -3.20 -11.82
CA LEU A 37 1.03 -3.02 -13.22
C LEU A 37 1.63 -1.77 -13.88
N SER A 38 1.87 -0.72 -13.10
CA SER A 38 2.46 0.53 -13.58
C SER A 38 3.97 0.46 -13.79
N HIS A 39 4.64 -0.57 -13.28
CA HIS A 39 6.09 -0.68 -13.37
C HIS A 39 6.52 -1.38 -14.66
N LYS A 40 7.40 -0.73 -15.43
CA LYS A 40 7.87 -1.20 -16.75
C LYS A 40 8.32 -2.67 -16.78
N ASP A 41 9.00 -3.13 -15.74
CA ASP A 41 9.56 -4.49 -15.67
C ASP A 41 8.56 -5.55 -15.19
N PHE A 42 7.32 -5.18 -14.87
CA PHE A 42 6.34 -6.14 -14.33
C PHE A 42 6.09 -7.31 -15.28
N SER A 43 5.84 -7.01 -16.56
CA SER A 43 5.62 -8.05 -17.57
C SER A 43 6.82 -9.00 -17.66
N ASN A 44 8.03 -8.45 -17.61
CA ASN A 44 9.26 -9.23 -17.61
C ASN A 44 9.34 -10.14 -16.38
N VAL A 45 9.05 -9.61 -15.19
CA VAL A 45 9.07 -10.41 -13.94
C VAL A 45 8.10 -11.59 -14.02
N ILE A 46 6.88 -11.38 -14.52
CA ILE A 46 5.90 -12.45 -14.69
C ILE A 46 6.38 -13.48 -15.72
N SER A 47 6.84 -13.01 -16.88
CA SER A 47 7.32 -13.87 -17.98
C SER A 47 8.49 -14.75 -17.56
N HIS A 48 9.50 -14.17 -16.90
CA HIS A 48 10.65 -14.91 -16.38
C HIS A 48 10.22 -15.97 -15.36
N ASN A 49 9.31 -15.62 -14.44
CA ASN A 49 8.78 -16.60 -13.50
C ASN A 49 7.99 -17.72 -14.21
N TRP A 50 7.27 -17.42 -15.29
CA TRP A 50 6.47 -18.43 -15.99
C TRP A 50 7.31 -19.39 -16.84
N SER A 51 8.40 -18.87 -17.43
CA SER A 51 9.31 -19.63 -18.30
C SER A 51 10.39 -20.39 -17.53
N ALA A 52 10.66 -20.00 -16.27
CA ALA A 52 11.66 -20.70 -15.46
C ALA A 52 11.26 -22.16 -15.20
N LEU A 53 12.23 -23.06 -15.40
CA LEU A 53 12.12 -24.49 -15.13
C LEU A 53 11.71 -24.72 -13.67
N ILE A 54 10.95 -25.78 -13.44
CA ILE A 54 10.44 -26.13 -12.10
C ILE A 54 11.24 -27.30 -11.52
N ALA A 55 11.67 -28.23 -12.38
CA ALA A 55 12.54 -29.34 -12.06
C ALA A 55 13.52 -29.57 -13.22
N PRO A 56 14.70 -30.18 -12.98
CA PRO A 56 15.72 -30.44 -14.01
C PRO A 56 15.16 -31.18 -15.23
N ASN A 57 14.29 -32.17 -14.97
CA ASN A 57 13.68 -33.01 -16.00
C ASN A 57 12.27 -32.53 -16.40
N ASN A 58 11.76 -31.46 -15.78
CA ASN A 58 10.41 -30.93 -15.99
C ASN A 58 9.27 -31.97 -15.78
N ASP A 59 9.50 -32.97 -14.93
CA ASP A 59 8.56 -34.07 -14.61
C ASP A 59 7.35 -33.67 -13.75
N ILE A 60 7.15 -32.38 -13.54
CA ILE A 60 6.04 -31.85 -12.74
C ILE A 60 4.93 -31.38 -13.68
N TYR A 61 3.76 -32.01 -13.57
CA TYR A 61 2.62 -31.79 -14.45
C TYR A 61 1.37 -31.31 -13.71
N GLY A 62 0.35 -30.92 -14.48
CA GLY A 62 -0.98 -30.59 -13.98
C GLY A 62 -1.01 -29.50 -12.90
N MET A 63 -1.85 -29.69 -11.88
CA MET A 63 -2.05 -28.72 -10.81
C MET A 63 -0.82 -28.48 -9.95
N HIS A 64 0.04 -29.49 -9.76
CA HIS A 64 1.28 -29.32 -9.03
C HIS A 64 2.19 -28.32 -9.73
N ARG A 65 2.29 -28.40 -11.06
CA ARG A 65 3.05 -27.45 -11.88
C ARG A 65 2.57 -26.01 -11.69
N LEU A 66 1.25 -25.81 -11.77
CA LEU A 66 0.64 -24.51 -11.60
C LEU A 66 0.90 -23.96 -10.18
N TRP A 67 0.67 -24.78 -9.16
CA TRP A 67 0.88 -24.40 -7.76
C TRP A 67 2.32 -23.98 -7.50
N THR A 68 3.31 -24.71 -8.02
CA THR A 68 4.73 -24.34 -7.85
C THR A 68 5.05 -23.00 -8.52
N LYS A 69 4.54 -22.75 -9.74
CA LYS A 69 4.73 -21.47 -10.42
C LYS A 69 4.12 -20.31 -9.64
N LEU A 70 2.93 -20.48 -9.07
CA LEU A 70 2.25 -19.47 -8.25
C LEU A 70 2.96 -19.24 -6.92
N SER A 71 3.45 -20.30 -6.27
CA SER A 71 4.21 -20.22 -5.03
C SER A 71 5.53 -19.46 -5.22
N ARG A 72 6.25 -19.75 -6.32
CA ARG A 72 7.45 -19.00 -6.72
C ARG A 72 7.11 -17.55 -7.04
N LEU A 73 6.06 -17.30 -7.81
CA LEU A 73 5.63 -15.95 -8.15
C LEU A 73 5.34 -15.11 -6.90
N LYS A 74 4.66 -15.69 -5.91
CA LYS A 74 4.39 -15.04 -4.63
C LYS A 74 5.69 -14.60 -3.94
N GLN A 75 6.73 -15.44 -3.94
CA GLN A 75 8.02 -15.08 -3.35
C GLN A 75 8.72 -13.96 -4.12
N VAL A 76 8.75 -14.06 -5.45
CA VAL A 76 9.31 -13.02 -6.33
C VAL A 76 8.62 -11.69 -6.10
N LEU A 77 7.29 -11.65 -6.08
CA LEU A 77 6.52 -10.43 -5.86
C LEU A 77 6.71 -9.87 -4.44
N ARG A 78 6.88 -10.72 -3.41
CA ARG A 78 7.23 -10.24 -2.05
C ARG A 78 8.61 -9.57 -2.02
N TRP A 79 9.60 -10.18 -2.67
CA TRP A 79 10.93 -9.58 -2.79
C TRP A 79 10.87 -8.28 -3.58
N TRP A 80 10.14 -8.28 -4.71
CA TRP A 80 10.00 -7.12 -5.57
C TRP A 80 9.31 -5.96 -4.86
N ASN A 81 8.26 -6.26 -4.07
CA ASN A 81 7.60 -5.29 -3.22
C ASN A 81 8.55 -4.65 -2.19
N LYS A 82 9.45 -5.45 -1.59
CA LYS A 82 10.42 -4.97 -0.59
C LYS A 82 11.58 -4.19 -1.19
N ASN A 83 12.02 -4.49 -2.41
CA ASN A 83 13.25 -3.93 -2.98
C ASN A 83 12.99 -2.82 -4.01
N VAL A 84 11.88 -2.89 -4.75
CA VAL A 84 11.55 -1.91 -5.79
C VAL A 84 10.55 -0.88 -5.27
N PHE A 85 9.50 -1.33 -4.57
CA PHE A 85 8.43 -0.45 -4.10
C PHE A 85 8.58 0.02 -2.65
N LYS A 86 9.69 -0.34 -1.97
CA LYS A 86 10.02 0.13 -0.61
C LYS A 86 9.83 1.63 -0.47
N ASN A 87 10.24 2.36 -1.51
CA ASN A 87 10.18 3.82 -1.58
C ASN A 87 8.76 4.34 -1.48
N ILE A 88 7.74 3.65 -2.00
CA ILE A 88 6.35 4.14 -1.90
C ILE A 88 5.87 4.07 -0.45
N PHE A 89 6.15 2.96 0.25
CA PHE A 89 5.76 2.82 1.66
C PHE A 89 6.54 3.74 2.58
N SER A 90 7.85 3.91 2.34
CA SER A 90 8.66 4.88 3.07
C SER A 90 8.18 6.30 2.79
N ASN A 91 7.96 6.68 1.53
CA ASN A 91 7.49 8.00 1.15
C ASN A 91 6.10 8.32 1.73
N ILE A 92 5.18 7.34 1.78
CA ILE A 92 3.90 7.53 2.49
C ILE A 92 4.16 7.84 3.97
N LYS A 93 5.02 7.07 4.65
CA LYS A 93 5.32 7.32 6.07
C LYS A 93 6.01 8.65 6.32
N ASP A 94 6.89 9.06 5.42
CA ASP A 94 7.63 10.32 5.55
C ASP A 94 6.68 11.51 5.33
N VAL A 95 5.81 11.44 4.33
CA VAL A 95 4.77 12.46 4.10
C VAL A 95 3.70 12.44 5.21
N GLU A 96 3.36 11.29 5.80
CA GLU A 96 2.47 11.22 6.98
C GLU A 96 3.06 11.99 8.16
N LYS A 97 4.37 11.86 8.42
CA LYS A 97 5.06 12.61 9.48
C LYS A 97 5.07 14.11 9.18
N GLU A 98 5.38 14.49 7.94
CA GLU A 98 5.35 15.88 7.48
C GLU A 98 3.97 16.52 7.71
N VAL A 99 2.88 15.81 7.38
CA VAL A 99 1.52 16.27 7.65
C VAL A 99 1.28 16.45 9.15
N ILE A 100 1.72 15.52 10.00
CA ILE A 100 1.54 15.64 11.46
C ILE A 100 2.30 16.85 12.03
N GLU A 101 3.51 17.12 11.54
CA GLU A 101 4.31 18.27 11.95
C GLU A 101 3.65 19.58 11.50
N LEU A 102 3.21 19.67 10.24
CA LEU A 102 2.50 20.84 9.72
C LEU A 102 1.16 21.08 10.42
N GLU A 103 0.44 20.03 10.84
CA GLU A 103 -0.78 20.17 11.64
C GLU A 103 -0.48 20.79 13.01
N LYS A 104 0.63 20.43 13.67
CA LYS A 104 1.04 21.08 14.93
C LYS A 104 1.36 22.55 14.73
N VAL A 105 2.15 22.87 13.71
CA VAL A 105 2.51 24.26 13.39
C VAL A 105 1.26 25.09 13.08
N TYR A 106 0.31 24.55 12.32
CA TYR A 106 -0.95 25.22 12.05
C TYR A 106 -1.81 25.42 13.31
N MET A 107 -1.83 24.46 14.25
CA MET A 107 -2.53 24.61 15.52
C MET A 107 -1.91 25.68 16.42
N GLU A 108 -0.59 25.86 16.37
CA GLU A 108 0.14 26.89 17.11
C GLU A 108 0.01 28.27 16.45
N ASN A 109 0.03 28.33 15.11
CA ASN A 109 -0.10 29.57 14.33
C ASN A 109 -0.91 29.34 13.03
N PRO A 110 -2.22 29.62 13.03
CA PRO A 110 -3.08 29.45 11.88
C PRO A 110 -2.92 30.61 10.88
N ASP A 111 -1.80 30.60 10.16
CA ASP A 111 -1.49 31.53 9.07
C ASP A 111 -1.80 30.93 7.69
N VAL A 112 -1.98 31.81 6.69
CA VAL A 112 -2.30 31.46 5.30
C VAL A 112 -1.19 30.59 4.69
N GLU A 113 0.07 30.89 4.98
CA GLU A 113 1.22 30.14 4.44
C GLU A 113 1.32 28.73 5.03
N ASN A 114 1.05 28.60 6.34
CA ASN A 114 0.99 27.30 7.04
C ASN A 114 -0.17 26.44 6.53
N ASN A 115 -1.33 27.04 6.28
CA ASN A 115 -2.49 26.34 5.73
C ASN A 115 -2.21 25.82 4.31
N SER A 116 -1.57 26.64 3.47
CA SER A 116 -1.21 26.28 2.10
C SER A 116 -0.24 25.09 2.08
N SER A 117 0.81 25.15 2.90
CA SER A 117 1.80 24.08 3.05
C SER A 117 1.17 22.78 3.57
N LEU A 118 0.29 22.87 4.55
CA LEU A 118 -0.45 21.72 5.09
C LEU A 118 -1.34 21.07 4.02
N ASN A 119 -2.04 21.87 3.22
CA ASN A 119 -2.92 21.36 2.18
C ASN A 119 -2.15 20.70 1.02
N GLU A 120 -0.99 21.23 0.67
CA GLU A 120 -0.08 20.62 -0.32
C GLU A 120 0.40 19.24 0.16
N ALA A 121 0.90 19.14 1.40
CA ALA A 121 1.35 17.88 1.98
C ALA A 121 0.21 16.84 2.04
N LYS A 122 -1.01 17.26 2.39
CA LYS A 122 -2.21 16.40 2.38
C LYS A 122 -2.58 15.91 0.97
N THR A 123 -2.48 16.78 -0.03
CA THR A 123 -2.75 16.43 -1.44
C THR A 123 -1.75 15.39 -1.94
N LYS A 124 -0.45 15.61 -1.64
CA LYS A 124 0.63 14.68 -1.96
C LYS A 124 0.42 13.32 -1.28
N LEU A 125 0.00 13.30 -0.01
CA LEU A 125 -0.33 12.08 0.72
C LEU A 125 -1.48 11.31 0.07
N GLY A 126 -2.56 12.00 -0.31
CA GLY A 126 -3.70 11.41 -1.03
C GLY A 126 -3.28 10.74 -2.34
N ALA A 127 -2.47 11.41 -3.16
CA ALA A 127 -1.95 10.87 -4.41
C ALA A 127 -1.08 9.61 -4.20
N LEU A 128 -0.29 9.56 -3.13
CA LEU A 128 0.50 8.37 -2.79
C LEU A 128 -0.38 7.20 -2.31
N HIS A 129 -1.44 7.47 -1.55
CA HIS A 129 -2.41 6.45 -1.17
C HIS A 129 -3.18 5.90 -2.36
N ASP A 130 -3.55 6.74 -3.32
CA ASP A 130 -4.23 6.30 -4.53
C ASP A 130 -3.33 5.41 -5.40
N LYS A 131 -2.04 5.72 -5.49
CA LYS A 131 -1.03 4.84 -6.13
C LYS A 131 -0.89 3.49 -5.42
N ARG A 132 -1.23 3.41 -4.12
CA ARG A 132 -1.18 2.19 -3.32
C ARG A 132 -2.46 1.34 -3.39
N LYS A 133 -3.64 1.94 -3.62
CA LYS A 133 -4.92 1.20 -3.61
C LYS A 133 -4.91 0.06 -4.63
N PRO A 134 -5.29 -1.19 -4.26
CA PRO A 134 -5.44 -2.29 -5.21
C PRO A 134 -6.77 -2.22 -6.00
N ILE A 135 -6.80 -2.70 -7.25
CA ILE A 135 -8.04 -2.96 -8.01
C ILE A 135 -8.78 -4.08 -7.29
N GLY A 136 -9.87 -3.73 -6.62
CA GLY A 136 -10.66 -4.72 -5.88
C GLY A 136 -11.50 -4.19 -4.73
N ASN A 137 -11.37 -2.92 -4.33
CA ASN A 137 -12.39 -2.27 -3.49
C ASN A 137 -13.20 -1.29 -4.33
N LYS A 138 -14.05 -1.84 -5.21
CA LYS A 138 -15.37 -1.24 -5.36
C LYS A 138 -16.02 -1.38 -4.00
N LYS A 139 -15.89 -0.33 -3.19
CA LYS A 139 -16.79 -0.08 -2.08
C LYS A 139 -18.18 -0.27 -2.70
N LEU A 140 -18.87 -1.34 -2.32
CA LEU A 140 -20.32 -1.42 -2.48
C LEU A 140 -20.85 -0.22 -1.69
N LEU A 141 -20.99 0.90 -2.40
CA LEU A 141 -21.94 1.93 -2.04
C LEU A 141 -23.28 1.42 -2.59
N LEU A 142 -24.33 1.67 -1.79
CA LEU A 142 -25.73 1.24 -1.92
C LEU A 142 -25.95 -0.13 -1.27
N SER A 143 -26.69 -0.29 -0.16
CA SER A 143 -27.81 0.48 0.41
C SER A 143 -27.72 0.59 1.93
#